data_AF-A0A1Q7FF58-F1
#
_entry.id   AF-A0A1Q7FF58-F1
#
_cell.length_a   1.000
_cell.length_b   1.000
_cell.length_c   1.000
_cell.angle_alpha   90.00
_cell.angle_beta   90.00
_cell.angle_gamma   90.00
#
_symmetry.space_group_name_H-M   'P 1'
#
loop_
_entity.id
_entity.type
_entity.pdbx_description
1 polymer ?
#
loop_
_entity_poly.entity_id
_entity_poly.type
_entity_poly.pdbx_seq_one_letter_code
_entity_poly.pdbx_strand_id
1 'polypeptide(L)'
;MINDFALACAIDESPAYFTYHEETMLIIQSARDAKADAGSFQLIEPFIEALISHESIHVVIKRFEGAAVSDSLDDIEVIVEHRGAKFQVTLNNMLFAKDHSGIVTPE
;
A
#
# COMPACT_ATOMS: atom_id res chain seq x y z
N MET A 1 13.91 -10.71 0.43
CA MET A 1 13.00 -10.30 1.52
C MET A 1 13.20 -8.80 1.67
N ILE A 2 12.14 -8.04 1.97
CA ILE A 2 12.32 -6.62 2.25
C ILE A 2 13.17 -6.49 3.53
N ASN A 3 14.24 -5.69 3.46
CA ASN A 3 15.15 -5.47 4.59
C ASN A 3 15.46 -3.98 4.81
N ASP A 4 14.86 -3.10 4.02
CA ASP A 4 15.02 -1.66 4.13
C ASP A 4 13.73 -0.93 3.73
N PHE A 5 13.59 0.34 4.14
CA PHE A 5 12.48 1.19 3.74
C PHE A 5 12.93 2.62 3.43
N ALA A 6 12.31 3.22 2.42
CA ALA A 6 12.50 4.62 2.07
C ALA A 6 11.17 5.36 1.93
N LEU A 7 11.15 6.59 2.41
CA LEU A 7 10.06 7.53 2.24
C LEU A 7 10.39 8.46 1.08
N ALA A 8 9.46 8.61 0.14
CA ALA A 8 9.62 9.53 -0.97
C ALA A 8 8.28 10.22 -1.32
N CYS A 9 8.37 11.22 -2.19
CA CYS A 9 7.22 11.97 -2.68
C CYS A 9 7.09 11.74 -4.18
N ALA A 10 5.87 11.47 -4.64
CA ALA A 10 5.55 11.47 -6.05
C ALA A 10 5.88 12.85 -6.66
N ILE A 11 6.38 12.86 -7.89
CA ILE A 11 6.64 14.10 -8.64
C ILE A 11 5.47 14.48 -9.54
N ASP A 12 4.55 13.53 -9.77
CA ASP A 12 3.36 13.66 -10.58
C ASP A 12 2.10 13.80 -9.71
N GLU A 13 0.93 13.67 -10.32
CA GLU A 13 -0.37 13.69 -9.64
C GLU A 13 -0.83 12.29 -9.19
N SER A 14 0.08 11.31 -9.13
CA SER A 14 -0.25 9.99 -8.60
C SER A 14 -0.76 10.11 -7.16
N PRO A 15 -1.76 9.30 -6.76
CA PRO A 15 -2.09 9.15 -5.35
C PRO A 15 -0.87 8.59 -4.61
N ALA A 16 -0.93 8.57 -3.28
CA ALA A 16 0.10 7.88 -2.52
C ALA A 16 0.04 6.37 -2.81
N TYR A 17 1.16 5.66 -2.73
CA TYR A 17 1.21 4.22 -2.98
C TYR A 17 2.42 3.55 -2.32
N PHE A 18 2.38 2.23 -2.28
CA PHE A 18 3.50 1.38 -1.86
C PHE A 18 4.08 0.70 -3.08
N THR A 19 5.40 0.55 -3.09
CA THR A 19 6.09 -0.28 -4.08
C THR A 19 7.40 -0.75 -3.47
N TYR A 20 8.25 -1.39 -4.26
CA TYR A 20 9.57 -1.80 -3.83
C TYR A 20 10.58 -1.65 -4.97
N HIS A 21 11.83 -1.45 -4.57
CA HIS A 21 12.97 -1.57 -5.45
C HIS A 21 13.97 -2.55 -4.83
N GLU A 22 14.20 -3.67 -5.51
CA GLU A 22 15.02 -4.78 -5.01
C GLU A 22 14.53 -5.32 -3.65
N GLU A 23 15.16 -4.92 -2.55
CA GLU A 23 14.82 -5.32 -1.18
C GLU A 23 14.37 -4.13 -0.32
N THR A 24 14.22 -2.95 -0.92
CA THR A 24 13.78 -1.73 -0.24
C THR A 24 12.32 -1.46 -0.54
N MET A 25 11.49 -1.37 0.51
CA MET A 25 10.11 -0.90 0.38
C MET A 25 10.08 0.62 0.21
N LEU A 26 9.35 1.09 -0.78
CA LEU A 26 9.15 2.50 -1.05
C LEU A 26 7.74 2.91 -0.62
N ILE A 27 7.68 3.88 0.29
CA ILE A 27 6.43 4.50 0.74
C ILE A 27 6.35 5.86 0.06
N ILE A 28 5.48 5.99 -0.94
CA ILE A 28 5.38 7.18 -1.78
C ILE A 28 4.19 8.02 -1.32
N GLN A 29 4.45 9.20 -0.76
CA GLN A 29 3.44 10.22 -0.48
C GLN A 29 3.02 10.91 -1.78
N SER A 30 1.75 11.33 -1.88
CA SER A 30 1.29 12.11 -3.04
C SER A 30 1.89 13.52 -3.02
N ALA A 31 2.18 14.09 -4.20
CA ALA A 31 2.65 15.47 -4.32
C ALA A 31 1.62 16.47 -3.79
N ARG A 32 0.33 16.14 -3.94
CA ARG A 32 -0.79 16.96 -3.47
C ARG A 32 -0.81 17.06 -1.96
N ASP A 33 -0.70 15.93 -1.26
CA ASP A 33 -0.77 15.90 0.20
C ASP A 33 0.50 16.51 0.81
N ALA A 34 1.67 16.24 0.23
CA ALA A 34 2.92 16.86 0.63
C ALA A 34 2.87 18.40 0.53
N LYS A 35 2.29 18.95 -0.56
CA LYS A 35 2.08 20.41 -0.71
C LYS A 35 1.08 20.98 0.29
N ALA A 36 0.13 20.17 0.76
CA ALA A 36 -0.90 20.56 1.71
C ALA A 36 -0.49 20.35 3.18
N ASP A 37 0.75 19.90 3.44
CA ASP A 37 1.22 19.47 4.77
C ASP A 37 0.29 18.40 5.41
N ALA A 38 -0.27 17.54 4.55
CA ALA A 38 -1.17 16.46 4.93
C ALA A 38 -0.45 15.11 4.78
N GLY A 39 -0.62 14.22 5.76
CA GLY A 39 -0.15 12.85 5.63
C GLY A 39 -1.07 12.05 4.69
N SER A 40 -0.52 11.45 3.63
CA SER A 40 -1.28 10.57 2.73
C SER A 40 -1.73 9.25 3.35
N PHE A 41 -1.30 8.97 4.58
CA PHE A 41 -1.37 7.65 5.20
C PHE A 41 -1.76 7.76 6.67
N GLN A 42 -2.86 8.46 6.97
CA GLN A 42 -3.26 8.81 8.35
C GLN A 42 -3.53 7.61 9.28
N LEU A 43 -3.67 6.39 8.75
CA LEU A 43 -4.02 5.19 9.50
C LEU A 43 -3.17 3.98 9.09
N ILE A 44 -1.95 4.20 8.60
CA ILE A 44 -1.17 3.12 8.00
C ILE A 44 -0.46 2.24 9.04
N GLU A 45 -0.19 2.75 10.23
CA GLU A 45 0.60 2.06 11.25
C GLU A 45 0.14 0.63 11.55
N PRO A 46 -1.17 0.33 11.67
CA PRO A 46 -1.66 -1.03 11.91
C PRO A 46 -1.41 -1.99 10.75
N PHE A 47 -1.13 -1.48 9.54
CA PHE A 47 -1.02 -2.26 8.31
C PHE A 47 0.43 -2.41 7.84
N ILE A 48 1.40 -1.75 8.47
CA ILE A 48 2.82 -1.80 8.07
C ILE A 48 3.38 -3.23 8.04
N GLU A 49 3.03 -4.07 9.01
CA GLU A 49 3.50 -5.47 9.04
C GLU A 49 2.93 -6.29 7.87
N ALA A 50 1.65 -6.11 7.57
CA ALA A 50 0.99 -6.78 6.45
C ALA A 50 1.59 -6.33 5.11
N LEU A 51 1.90 -5.04 4.99
CA LEU A 51 2.57 -4.44 3.83
C LEU A 51 3.99 -4.98 3.63
N ILE A 52 4.82 -5.00 4.67
CA ILE A 52 6.18 -5.55 4.57
C ILE A 52 6.12 -7.04 4.21
N SER A 53 5.15 -7.76 4.76
CA SER A 53 4.92 -9.18 4.46
C SER A 53 4.53 -9.38 3.01
N HIS A 54 3.63 -8.53 2.46
CA HIS A 54 3.25 -8.50 1.04
C HIS A 54 4.48 -8.45 0.15
N GLU A 55 5.23 -7.37 0.27
CA GLU A 55 6.32 -7.07 -0.63
C GLU A 55 7.46 -8.08 -0.45
N SER A 56 7.63 -8.62 0.77
CA SER A 56 8.57 -9.71 1.01
C SER A 56 8.19 -11.00 0.28
N ILE A 57 6.90 -11.35 0.19
CA ILE A 57 6.41 -12.49 -0.59
C ILE A 57 6.67 -12.24 -2.07
N HIS A 58 6.36 -11.05 -2.59
CA HIS A 58 6.65 -10.69 -3.99
C HIS A 58 8.14 -10.85 -4.32
N VAL A 59 9.03 -10.29 -3.50
CA VAL A 59 10.49 -10.41 -3.71
C VAL A 59 10.94 -11.87 -3.73
N VAL A 60 10.38 -12.72 -2.86
CA VAL A 60 10.74 -14.14 -2.80
C VAL A 60 10.20 -14.90 -4.01
N ILE A 61 8.90 -14.79 -4.31
CA ILE A 61 8.27 -15.50 -5.43
C ILE A 61 8.88 -15.08 -6.76
N LYS A 62 9.13 -13.77 -6.96
CA LYS A 62 9.78 -13.26 -8.18
C LYS A 62 11.15 -13.89 -8.42
N ARG A 63 11.91 -14.20 -7.37
CA ARG A 63 13.22 -14.87 -7.48
C ARG A 63 13.11 -16.33 -7.91
N PHE A 64 12.07 -17.03 -7.51
CA PHE A 64 11.91 -18.47 -7.76
C PHE A 64 11.06 -18.79 -8.99
N GLU A 65 9.95 -18.07 -9.18
CA GLU A 65 8.90 -18.36 -10.17
C GLU A 65 8.83 -17.29 -11.28
N GLY A 66 9.57 -16.19 -11.13
CA GLY A 66 9.61 -15.09 -12.08
C GLY A 66 8.51 -14.03 -11.85
N ALA A 67 8.64 -12.92 -12.58
CA ALA A 67 7.79 -11.73 -12.39
C ALA A 67 6.30 -12.02 -12.64
N ALA A 68 5.95 -12.73 -13.71
CA ALA A 68 4.55 -12.97 -14.07
C ALA A 68 3.76 -13.70 -12.96
N VAL A 69 4.38 -14.65 -12.27
CA VAL A 69 3.75 -15.36 -11.14
C VAL A 69 3.67 -14.45 -9.93
N SER A 70 4.75 -13.72 -9.62
CA SER A 70 4.74 -12.75 -8.51
C SER A 70 3.66 -11.69 -8.69
N ASP A 71 3.57 -11.08 -9.87
CA ASP A 71 2.63 -9.99 -10.15
C ASP A 71 1.17 -10.49 -10.12
N SER A 72 0.93 -11.79 -10.29
CA SER A 72 -0.41 -12.39 -10.14
C SER A 72 -0.87 -12.56 -8.67
N LEU A 73 0.04 -12.34 -7.71
CA LEU A 73 -0.24 -12.39 -6.27
C LEU A 73 -0.61 -11.02 -5.69
N ASP A 74 -0.61 -9.96 -6.50
CA ASP A 74 -1.09 -8.66 -6.07
C ASP A 74 -2.59 -8.74 -5.77
N ASP A 75 -2.94 -8.78 -4.48
CA ASP A 75 -4.25 -8.43 -3.90
C ASP A 75 -4.29 -8.88 -2.42
N ILE A 76 -3.50 -8.23 -1.54
CA ILE A 76 -3.68 -8.47 -0.10
C ILE A 76 -5.02 -7.94 0.35
N GLU A 77 -5.76 -8.77 1.04
CA GLU A 77 -7.00 -8.39 1.70
C GLU A 77 -6.77 -8.18 3.20
N VAL A 78 -7.23 -7.04 3.71
CA VAL A 78 -7.22 -6.72 5.13
C VAL A 78 -8.65 -6.55 5.65
N ILE A 79 -8.85 -6.86 6.92
CA ILE A 79 -10.11 -6.59 7.61
C ILE A 79 -10.05 -5.20 8.23
N VAL A 80 -10.92 -4.32 7.78
CA VAL A 80 -11.08 -2.94 8.30
C VAL A 80 -12.42 -2.79 8.99
N GLU A 81 -12.48 -1.97 10.04
CA GLU A 81 -13.73 -1.65 10.72
C GLU A 81 -14.21 -0.24 10.34
N HIS A 82 -15.44 -0.13 9.85
CA HIS A 82 -16.07 1.14 9.51
C HIS A 82 -17.51 1.15 10.02
N ARG A 83 -17.85 2.16 10.83
CA ARG A 83 -19.17 2.32 11.46
C ARG A 83 -19.64 1.06 12.23
N GLY A 84 -18.72 0.36 12.89
CA GLY A 84 -19.01 -0.85 13.67
C GLY A 84 -19.21 -2.13 12.84
N ALA A 85 -19.03 -2.05 11.52
CA ALA A 85 -19.05 -3.21 10.63
C ALA A 85 -17.62 -3.52 10.13
N LYS A 86 -17.31 -4.81 10.00
CA LYS A 86 -16.02 -5.27 9.48
C LYS A 86 -16.14 -5.57 7.99
N PHE A 87 -15.18 -5.08 7.20
CA PHE A 87 -15.10 -5.27 5.76
C PHE A 87 -13.77 -5.90 5.40
N GLN A 88 -13.80 -6.83 4.45
CA GLN A 88 -12.61 -7.34 3.78
C GLN A 88 -12.37 -6.46 2.56
N VAL A 89 -11.24 -5.75 2.55
CA VAL A 89 -10.89 -4.82 1.48
C VAL A 89 -9.51 -5.17 0.96
N THR A 90 -9.32 -5.08 -0.36
CA THR A 90 -7.97 -5.13 -0.91
C THR A 90 -7.21 -3.91 -0.41
N LEU A 91 -5.95 -4.11 -0.03
CA LEU A 91 -5.12 -3.08 0.54
C LEU A 91 -4.87 -1.94 -0.45
N ASN A 92 -4.84 -2.26 -1.74
CA ASN A 92 -4.82 -1.29 -2.85
C ASN A 92 -6.02 -0.31 -2.79
N ASN A 93 -7.18 -0.73 -2.27
CA ASN A 93 -8.32 0.16 -2.13
C ASN A 93 -8.13 1.24 -1.09
N MET A 94 -7.16 1.12 -0.17
CA MET A 94 -6.85 2.21 0.78
C MET A 94 -6.48 3.51 0.07
N LEU A 95 -5.94 3.40 -1.14
CA LEU A 95 -5.55 4.55 -1.97
C LEU A 95 -6.75 5.24 -2.64
N PHE A 96 -7.87 4.53 -2.79
CA PHE A 96 -9.08 5.04 -3.44
C PHE A 96 -10.13 5.51 -2.43
N ALA A 97 -10.02 5.11 -1.17
CA ALA A 97 -10.92 5.53 -0.11
C ALA A 97 -10.56 6.94 0.40
N LYS A 98 -11.54 7.85 0.47
CA LYS A 98 -11.33 9.24 0.95
C LYS A 98 -10.78 9.32 2.37
N ASP A 99 -11.15 8.36 3.21
CA ASP A 99 -10.75 8.25 4.61
C ASP A 99 -9.60 7.26 4.80
N HIS A 100 -8.97 6.80 3.71
CA HIS A 100 -7.90 5.79 3.71
C HIS A 100 -8.31 4.45 4.36
N SER A 101 -9.62 4.18 4.50
CA SER A 101 -10.13 2.94 5.10
C SER A 101 -10.11 1.73 4.17
N GLY A 102 -9.84 1.93 2.89
CA GLY A 102 -10.01 0.89 1.87
C GLY A 102 -11.46 0.68 1.43
N ILE A 103 -12.43 1.38 2.02
CA ILE A 103 -13.83 1.30 1.66
C ILE A 103 -14.15 2.41 0.66
N VAL A 104 -14.30 2.03 -0.60
CA VAL A 104 -14.77 2.92 -1.66
C VAL A 104 -16.30 2.98 -1.61
N THR A 105 -16.85 4.04 -1.06
CA THR A 105 -18.30 4.29 -1.09
C THR A 105 -18.65 5.18 -2.29
N PRO A 106 -19.72 4.87 -3.05
CA PRO A 106 -20.24 5.83 -4.02
C PRO A 106 -20.70 7.11 -3.30
N GLU A 107 -20.35 8.27 -3.84
CA GLU A 107 -20.93 9.56 -3.44
C GLU A 107 -22.32 9.75 -4.03
#